data_AF-A0A832HBR3-F1
#
_entry.id   AF-A0A832HBR3-F1
#
_cell.length_a   1.000
_cell.length_b   1.000
_cell.length_c   1.000
_cell.angle_alpha   90.00
_cell.angle_beta   90.00
_cell.angle_gamma   90.00
#
_symmetry.space_group_name_H-M   'P 1'
#
loop_
_entity.id
_entity.type
_entity.pdbx_description
1 polymer ?
#
loop_
_entity_poly.entity_id
_entity_poly.type
_entity_poly.pdbx_seq_one_letter_code
_entity_poly.pdbx_strand_id
1 'polypeptide(L)'
;MLVMDAELVLRALIDLNRLEDELRSLGPRSSRKDALAARIADERTKVPPFILAHHDRVRARGKTSTVPVKDWICRSCFISVPSGLRTKLASRDDICVCENCGAYIYWPTEQEQADWEAEQARKREAALKASAPPAPAPASAAKKKSPVPAPRKTKSPPKPKPARTLKNKASAKSAKKKSPAPAAKKKKKSTR
;
A
#
# COMPACT_ATOMS: atom_id res chain seq x y z
N MET A 1 12.98 -28.61 14.32
CA MET A 1 12.29 -27.29 14.30
C MET A 1 11.90 -27.06 12.86
N LEU A 2 10.61 -27.01 12.55
CA LEU A 2 10.15 -26.78 11.19
C LEU A 2 10.54 -25.36 10.80
N VAL A 3 11.59 -25.22 10.00
CA VAL A 3 11.81 -24.00 9.24
C VAL A 3 10.65 -23.98 8.26
N MET A 4 9.63 -23.17 8.53
CA MET A 4 8.58 -22.93 7.56
C MET A 4 9.23 -22.17 6.42
N ASP A 5 9.21 -22.74 5.21
CA ASP A 5 9.85 -22.16 4.05
C ASP A 5 9.29 -20.76 3.78
N ALA A 6 10.18 -19.76 3.75
CA ALA A 6 9.82 -18.35 3.54
C ALA A 6 8.98 -18.15 2.28
N GLU A 7 9.28 -18.92 1.23
CA GLU A 7 8.56 -18.92 -0.04
C GLU A 7 7.12 -19.43 0.11
N LEU A 8 6.90 -20.52 0.86
CA LEU A 8 5.57 -21.09 1.09
C LEU A 8 4.68 -20.11 1.87
N VAL A 9 5.24 -19.49 2.89
CA VAL A 9 4.53 -18.47 3.68
C VAL A 9 4.24 -17.22 2.84
N LEU A 10 5.20 -16.76 2.04
CA LEU A 10 5.01 -15.64 1.13
C LEU A 10 3.91 -15.94 0.10
N ARG A 11 3.89 -17.17 -0.43
CA ARG A 11 2.86 -17.60 -1.38
C ARG A 11 1.48 -17.60 -0.74
N ALA A 12 1.36 -18.18 0.45
CA ALA A 12 0.10 -18.17 1.22
C ALA A 12 -0.38 -16.72 1.49
N LEU A 13 0.53 -15.79 1.80
CA LEU A 13 0.18 -14.39 1.98
C LEU A 13 -0.28 -13.69 0.69
N ILE A 14 0.32 -14.02 -0.46
CA ILE A 14 -0.11 -13.50 -1.78
C ILE A 14 -1.53 -14.00 -2.09
N ASP A 15 -1.77 -15.30 -1.91
CA ASP A 15 -3.07 -15.91 -2.15
C ASP A 15 -4.13 -15.36 -1.17
N LEU A 16 -3.77 -15.16 0.11
CA LEU A 16 -4.62 -14.52 1.12
C LEU A 16 -5.02 -13.09 0.71
N ASN A 17 -4.07 -12.26 0.27
CA ASN A 17 -4.38 -10.90 -0.20
C ASN A 17 -5.37 -10.92 -1.36
N ARG A 18 -5.18 -11.83 -2.33
CA ARG A 18 -6.07 -11.98 -3.47
C ARG A 18 -7.49 -12.35 -3.04
N LEU A 19 -7.64 -13.33 -2.16
CA LEU A 19 -8.95 -13.76 -1.65
C LEU A 19 -9.65 -12.63 -0.87
N GLU A 20 -8.91 -11.90 -0.04
CA GLU A 20 -9.46 -10.77 0.71
C GLU A 20 -9.88 -9.61 -0.18
N ASP A 21 -9.12 -9.29 -1.22
CA ASP A 21 -9.46 -8.25 -2.19
C ASP A 21 -10.70 -8.65 -3.01
N GLU A 22 -10.80 -9.93 -3.41
CA GLU A 22 -12.00 -10.47 -4.04
C GLU A 22 -13.22 -10.34 -3.11
N LEU A 23 -13.10 -10.76 -1.84
CA LEU A 23 -14.17 -10.63 -0.85
C LEU A 23 -14.60 -9.17 -0.66
N ARG A 24 -13.64 -8.23 -0.63
CA ARG A 24 -13.87 -6.79 -0.52
C ARG A 24 -14.60 -6.22 -1.73
N SER A 25 -14.33 -6.74 -2.93
CA SER A 25 -14.98 -6.30 -4.17
C SER A 25 -16.43 -6.77 -4.30
N LEU A 26 -16.84 -7.82 -3.57
CA LEU A 26 -18.18 -8.37 -3.65
C LEU A 26 -19.23 -7.53 -2.89
N GLY A 27 -20.41 -7.38 -3.50
CA GLY A 27 -21.58 -6.72 -2.91
C GLY A 27 -22.20 -7.51 -1.74
N PRO A 28 -22.97 -6.87 -0.84
CA PRO A 28 -23.45 -7.44 0.43
C PRO A 28 -24.35 -8.69 0.33
N ARG A 29 -24.85 -9.06 -0.86
CA ARG A 29 -25.83 -10.14 -1.05
C ARG A 29 -25.33 -11.36 -1.83
N SER A 30 -24.02 -11.50 -2.07
CA SER A 30 -23.51 -12.63 -2.85
C SER A 30 -23.31 -13.89 -2.00
N SER A 31 -23.93 -15.01 -2.38
CA SER A 31 -23.68 -16.35 -1.81
C SER A 31 -22.22 -16.81 -1.89
N ARG A 32 -21.44 -16.22 -2.81
CA ARG A 32 -19.99 -16.46 -2.95
C ARG A 32 -19.18 -15.92 -1.75
N LYS A 33 -19.74 -15.02 -0.93
CA LYS A 33 -19.03 -14.44 0.23
C LYS A 33 -18.67 -15.47 1.28
N ASP A 34 -19.61 -16.33 1.63
CA ASP A 34 -19.40 -17.32 2.69
C ASP A 34 -18.35 -18.35 2.27
N ALA A 35 -18.39 -18.78 1.00
CA ALA A 35 -17.38 -19.65 0.43
C ALA A 35 -15.97 -19.01 0.41
N LEU A 36 -15.86 -17.72 0.08
CA LEU A 36 -14.58 -17.01 0.13
C LEU A 36 -14.10 -16.80 1.57
N ALA A 37 -15.00 -16.50 2.51
CA ALA A 37 -14.65 -16.34 3.91
C ALA A 37 -14.09 -17.65 4.51
N ALA A 38 -14.68 -18.80 4.15
CA ALA A 38 -14.15 -20.11 4.52
C ALA A 38 -12.73 -20.32 3.95
N ARG A 39 -12.53 -20.06 2.66
CA ARG A 39 -11.21 -20.18 2.02
C ARG A 39 -10.15 -19.26 2.64
N ILE A 40 -10.53 -18.04 3.03
CA ILE A 40 -9.65 -17.11 3.75
C ILE A 40 -9.25 -17.67 5.11
N ALA A 41 -10.20 -18.26 5.84
CA ALA A 41 -9.91 -18.90 7.13
C ALA A 41 -8.93 -20.06 6.96
N ASP A 42 -9.11 -20.91 5.95
CA ASP A 42 -8.20 -22.02 5.64
C ASP A 42 -6.81 -21.50 5.27
N GLU A 43 -6.71 -20.47 4.43
CA GLU A 43 -5.43 -19.89 4.02
C GLU A 43 -4.67 -19.28 5.20
N ARG A 44 -5.38 -18.67 6.15
CA ARG A 44 -4.79 -18.14 7.39
C ARG A 44 -4.18 -19.25 8.25
N THR A 45 -4.69 -20.48 8.23
CA THR A 45 -4.07 -21.57 9.02
C THR A 45 -2.66 -21.94 8.53
N LYS A 46 -2.33 -21.63 7.28
CA LYS A 46 -1.01 -21.91 6.68
C LYS A 46 0.04 -20.86 7.04
N VAL A 47 -0.39 -19.69 7.52
CA VAL A 47 0.50 -18.57 7.83
C VAL A 47 0.75 -18.51 9.35
N PRO A 48 2.01 -18.41 9.80
CA PRO A 48 2.32 -18.26 11.21
C PRO A 48 1.61 -17.05 11.86
N PRO A 49 1.15 -17.17 13.12
CA PRO A 49 0.33 -16.14 13.76
C PRO A 49 1.03 -14.78 13.91
N PHE A 50 2.36 -14.76 14.06
CA PHE A 50 3.11 -13.50 14.14
C PHE A 50 3.10 -12.73 12.81
N ILE A 51 3.15 -13.47 11.69
CA ILE A 51 3.14 -12.91 10.34
C ILE A 51 1.73 -12.40 10.02
N LEU A 52 0.71 -13.17 10.39
CA LEU A 52 -0.70 -12.76 10.28
C LEU A 52 -1.00 -11.49 11.06
N ALA A 53 -0.55 -11.40 12.31
CA ALA A 53 -0.78 -10.21 13.12
C ALA A 53 -0.22 -8.95 12.44
N HIS A 54 0.93 -9.06 11.78
CA HIS A 54 1.49 -7.95 11.01
C HIS A 54 0.72 -7.69 9.71
N HIS A 55 0.35 -8.75 8.98
CA HIS A 55 -0.51 -8.67 7.81
C HIS A 55 -1.80 -7.88 8.11
N ASP A 56 -2.50 -8.24 9.18
CA ASP A 56 -3.77 -7.63 9.56
C ASP A 56 -3.61 -6.14 9.89
N ARG A 57 -2.49 -5.76 10.54
CA ARG A 57 -2.17 -4.33 10.78
C ARG A 57 -1.97 -3.55 9.48
N VAL A 58 -1.36 -4.15 8.46
CA VAL A 58 -1.19 -3.51 7.15
C VAL A 58 -2.52 -3.39 6.42
N ARG A 59 -3.33 -4.45 6.44
CA ARG A 59 -4.67 -4.48 5.81
C ARG A 59 -5.65 -3.52 6.47
N ALA A 60 -5.58 -3.35 7.79
CA ALA A 60 -6.36 -2.37 8.54
C ALA A 60 -6.06 -0.92 8.10
N ARG A 61 -4.84 -0.64 7.61
CA ARG A 61 -4.47 0.65 7.03
C ARG A 61 -4.95 0.83 5.58
N GLY A 62 -5.62 -0.18 5.01
CA GLY A 62 -6.10 -0.17 3.62
C GLY A 62 -5.00 -0.43 2.59
N LYS A 63 -3.84 -0.94 2.99
CA LYS A 63 -2.72 -1.28 2.09
C LYS A 63 -2.67 -2.79 1.84
N THR A 64 -2.12 -3.18 0.70
CA THR A 64 -1.81 -4.59 0.42
C THR A 64 -0.68 -5.07 1.31
N SER A 65 -0.81 -6.27 1.88
CA SER A 65 0.17 -6.80 2.82
C SER A 65 1.42 -7.34 2.12
N THR A 66 1.29 -7.97 0.94
CA THR A 66 2.42 -8.43 0.12
C THR A 66 2.50 -7.66 -1.18
N VAL A 67 3.73 -7.41 -1.63
CA VAL A 67 4.00 -6.52 -2.74
C VAL A 67 5.30 -6.91 -3.47
N PRO A 68 5.30 -7.01 -4.80
CA PRO A 68 6.53 -7.22 -5.56
C PRO A 68 7.40 -5.95 -5.57
N VAL A 69 8.72 -6.13 -5.59
CA VAL A 69 9.70 -5.06 -5.81
C VAL A 69 10.14 -5.07 -7.27
N LYS A 70 10.12 -3.90 -7.90
CA LYS A 70 10.69 -3.71 -9.25
C LYS A 70 11.50 -2.43 -9.29
N ASP A 71 12.62 -2.47 -9.99
CA ASP A 71 13.57 -1.35 -10.07
C ASP A 71 14.00 -0.87 -8.68
N TRP A 72 14.02 -1.79 -7.70
CA TRP A 72 14.23 -1.49 -6.28
C TRP A 72 13.22 -0.50 -5.69
N ILE A 73 11.99 -0.47 -6.18
CA ILE A 73 10.88 0.36 -5.70
C ILE A 73 9.79 -0.54 -5.10
N CYS A 74 9.36 -0.21 -3.89
CA CYS A 74 8.21 -0.87 -3.24
C CYS A 74 6.92 -0.45 -3.94
N ARG A 75 6.13 -1.39 -4.47
CA ARG A 75 4.91 -1.08 -5.25
C ARG A 75 3.68 -0.71 -4.42
N SER A 76 3.79 -0.69 -3.09
CA SER A 76 2.71 -0.24 -2.19
C SER A 76 2.85 1.24 -1.82
N CYS A 77 4.07 1.71 -1.56
CA CYS A 77 4.32 3.12 -1.24
C CYS A 77 5.13 3.90 -2.28
N PHE A 78 5.58 3.23 -3.34
CA PHE A 78 6.38 3.81 -4.43
C PHE A 78 7.69 4.49 -3.98
N ILE A 79 8.28 4.00 -2.88
CA ILE A 79 9.58 4.48 -2.36
C ILE A 79 10.66 3.46 -2.69
N SER A 80 11.88 3.95 -2.94
CA SER A 80 13.04 3.09 -3.15
C SER A 80 13.38 2.28 -1.91
N VAL A 81 13.67 1.00 -2.11
CA VAL A 81 14.10 0.05 -1.08
C VAL A 81 15.53 0.40 -0.65
N PRO A 82 15.82 0.53 0.66
CA PRO A 82 17.17 0.80 1.17
C PRO A 82 18.16 -0.30 0.79
N SER A 83 19.43 0.05 0.54
CA SER A 83 20.48 -0.89 0.09
C SER A 83 20.67 -2.10 1.00
N GLY A 84 20.60 -1.92 2.33
CA GLY A 84 20.69 -3.02 3.28
C GLY A 84 19.58 -4.06 3.10
N LEU A 85 18.37 -3.63 2.77
CA LEU A 85 17.24 -4.51 2.51
C LEU A 85 17.33 -5.16 1.13
N ARG A 86 17.98 -4.52 0.15
CA ARG A 86 18.21 -5.09 -1.19
C ARG A 86 19.05 -6.37 -1.14
N THR A 87 20.08 -6.38 -0.30
CA THR A 87 20.96 -7.56 -0.15
C THR A 87 20.18 -8.75 0.40
N LYS A 88 19.36 -8.53 1.43
CA LYS A 88 18.49 -9.58 2.00
C LYS A 88 17.44 -10.07 1.00
N LEU A 89 16.86 -9.15 0.25
CA LEU A 89 15.86 -9.47 -0.78
C LEU A 89 16.47 -10.29 -1.93
N ALA A 90 17.74 -10.05 -2.27
CA ALA A 90 18.47 -10.82 -3.28
C ALA A 90 18.77 -12.25 -2.82
N SER A 91 19.03 -12.47 -1.53
CA SER A 91 19.27 -13.80 -0.96
C SER A 91 18.03 -14.70 -0.98
N ARG A 92 16.82 -14.14 -0.96
CA ARG A 92 15.53 -14.88 -0.95
C ARG A 92 15.32 -15.86 0.21
N ASP A 93 16.24 -15.92 1.16
CA ASP A 93 16.17 -16.82 2.32
C ASP A 93 15.09 -16.39 3.34
N ASP A 94 14.74 -15.10 3.38
CA ASP A 94 13.91 -14.50 4.41
C ASP A 94 12.82 -13.59 3.86
N ILE A 95 11.71 -13.49 4.61
CA ILE A 95 10.62 -12.57 4.30
C ILE A 95 11.03 -11.15 4.70
N CYS A 96 11.24 -10.30 3.70
CA CYS A 96 11.60 -8.91 3.89
C CYS A 96 10.37 -8.01 4.11
N VAL A 97 10.48 -6.99 4.96
CA VAL A 97 9.42 -6.01 5.23
C VAL A 97 9.89 -4.62 4.82
N CYS A 98 9.07 -3.89 4.08
CA CYS A 98 9.33 -2.49 3.73
C CYS A 98 9.29 -1.61 4.99
N GLU A 99 10.38 -0.90 5.26
CA GLU A 99 10.53 -0.02 6.43
C GLU A 99 9.55 1.17 6.42
N ASN A 100 9.08 1.59 5.24
CA ASN A 100 8.19 2.75 5.12
C ASN A 100 6.71 2.39 5.28
N CYS A 101 6.21 1.37 4.56
CA CYS A 101 4.78 1.03 4.58
C CYS A 101 4.44 -0.20 5.42
N GLY A 102 5.43 -1.01 5.77
CA GLY A 102 5.26 -2.26 6.49
C GLY A 102 4.78 -3.41 5.63
N ALA A 103 4.65 -3.27 4.30
CA ALA A 103 4.28 -4.41 3.46
C ALA A 103 5.44 -5.41 3.35
N TYR A 104 5.12 -6.70 3.31
CA TYR A 104 6.03 -7.75 2.92
C TYR A 104 6.43 -7.57 1.45
N ILE A 105 7.73 -7.53 1.21
CA ILE A 105 8.29 -7.31 -0.12
C ILE A 105 8.98 -8.57 -0.61
N TYR A 106 8.81 -8.85 -1.89
CA TYR A 106 9.45 -9.99 -2.54
C TYR A 106 9.99 -9.62 -3.91
N TRP A 107 10.95 -10.41 -4.38
CA TRP A 107 11.43 -10.30 -5.76
C TRP A 107 10.49 -11.09 -6.67
N PRO A 108 9.81 -10.44 -7.64
CA PRO A 108 8.91 -11.15 -8.53
C PRO A 108 9.69 -12.15 -9.39
N THR A 109 9.05 -13.27 -9.67
CA THR A 109 9.56 -14.25 -10.64
C THR A 109 9.61 -13.63 -12.04
N GLU A 110 10.41 -14.19 -12.93
CA GLU A 110 10.57 -13.68 -14.30
C GLU A 110 9.24 -13.65 -15.07
N GLN A 111 8.36 -14.63 -14.83
CA GLN A 111 7.01 -14.67 -15.38
C GLN A 111 6.14 -13.51 -14.86
N GLU A 112 6.14 -13.27 -13.54
CA GLU A 112 5.40 -12.14 -12.96
C GLU A 112 5.93 -10.78 -13.45
N GLN A 113 7.23 -10.67 -13.71
CA GLN A 113 7.83 -9.48 -14.30
C GLN A 113 7.33 -9.24 -15.73
N ALA A 114 7.32 -10.29 -16.56
CA ALA A 114 6.83 -10.23 -17.93
C ALA A 114 5.34 -9.90 -18.02
N ASP A 115 4.50 -10.51 -17.16
CA ASP A 115 3.06 -10.25 -17.11
C ASP A 115 2.76 -8.78 -16.80
N TRP A 116 3.50 -8.22 -15.83
CA TRP A 116 3.35 -6.82 -15.46
C TRP A 116 3.87 -5.89 -16.57
N GLU A 117 4.99 -6.21 -17.22
CA GLU A 117 5.47 -5.43 -18.37
C GLU A 117 4.49 -5.43 -19.53
N ALA A 118 3.88 -6.58 -19.84
CA ALA A 118 2.83 -6.69 -20.82
C ALA A 118 1.57 -5.90 -20.43
N GLU A 119 1.19 -5.88 -19.15
CA GLU A 119 0.09 -5.05 -18.65
C GLU A 119 0.41 -3.54 -18.78
N GLN A 120 1.63 -3.12 -18.45
CA GLN A 120 2.05 -1.72 -18.59
C GLN A 120 2.16 -1.29 -20.06
N ALA A 121 2.65 -2.16 -20.94
CA ALA A 121 2.66 -1.92 -22.38
C ALA A 121 1.23 -1.70 -22.89
N ARG A 122 0.29 -2.56 -22.50
CA ARG A 122 -1.14 -2.40 -22.82
C ARG A 122 -1.72 -1.07 -22.30
N LYS A 123 -1.40 -0.68 -21.06
CA LYS A 123 -1.85 0.60 -20.49
C LYS A 123 -1.24 1.81 -21.21
N ARG A 124 0.06 1.76 -21.56
CA ARG A 124 0.75 2.82 -22.31
C ARG A 124 0.20 2.95 -23.73
N GLU A 125 -0.02 1.83 -24.42
CA GLU A 125 -0.62 1.81 -25.75
C GLU A 125 -2.06 2.34 -25.72
N ALA A 126 -2.86 1.93 -24.73
CA ALA A 126 -4.20 2.46 -24.53
C ALA A 126 -4.18 3.97 -24.24
N ALA A 127 -3.22 4.45 -23.43
CA ALA A 127 -3.05 5.88 -23.15
C ALA A 127 -2.63 6.68 -24.38
N LEU A 128 -1.73 6.15 -25.22
CA LEU A 128 -1.34 6.74 -26.51
C LEU A 128 -2.51 6.80 -27.49
N LYS A 129 -3.34 5.74 -27.54
CA LYS A 129 -4.56 5.72 -28.35
C LYS A 129 -5.61 6.71 -27.84
N ALA A 130 -5.74 6.87 -26.52
CA ALA A 130 -6.68 7.80 -25.91
C ALA A 130 -6.25 9.28 -25.99
N SER A 131 -4.95 9.56 -26.15
CA SER A 131 -4.42 10.92 -26.29
C SER A 131 -4.34 11.42 -27.74
N ALA A 132 -4.77 10.61 -28.72
CA ALA A 132 -4.91 11.05 -30.11
C ALA A 132 -5.93 12.20 -30.18
N PRO A 133 -5.56 13.38 -30.72
CA PRO A 133 -6.50 14.49 -30.84
C PRO A 133 -7.66 14.10 -31.78
N PRO A 134 -8.91 14.52 -31.49
CA PRO A 134 -10.01 14.29 -32.41
C PRO A 134 -9.69 14.96 -33.76
N ALA A 135 -9.98 14.26 -34.85
CA ALA A 135 -9.76 14.74 -36.21
C ALA A 135 -10.35 16.16 -36.40
N PRO A 136 -9.67 17.06 -37.14
CA PRO A 136 -10.21 18.40 -37.39
C PRO A 136 -11.54 18.29 -38.13
N ALA A 137 -12.58 18.92 -37.57
CA ALA A 137 -13.90 19.00 -38.17
C ALA A 137 -13.84 19.63 -39.59
N PRO A 138 -14.64 19.16 -40.56
CA PRO A 138 -14.60 19.69 -41.92
C PRO A 138 -15.06 21.14 -41.94
N ALA A 139 -14.22 21.99 -42.54
CA ALA A 139 -14.45 23.41 -42.72
C ALA A 139 -15.65 23.67 -43.66
N SER A 140 -16.68 24.33 -43.14
CA SER A 140 -17.71 25.00 -43.94
C SER A 140 -17.63 26.52 -43.74
N ALA A 141 -17.93 27.24 -44.82
CA ALA A 141 -17.37 28.54 -45.15
C ALA A 141 -18.17 29.76 -44.66
N ALA A 142 -17.43 30.90 -44.60
CA ALA A 142 -17.85 32.30 -44.72
C ALA A 142 -18.68 32.91 -43.56
N LYS A 143 -18.44 34.14 -43.05
CA LYS A 143 -18.22 35.40 -43.78
C LYS A 143 -17.80 36.55 -42.82
N LYS A 144 -16.73 37.26 -43.18
CA LYS A 144 -16.46 38.72 -43.15
C LYS A 144 -16.46 39.57 -41.84
N LYS A 145 -15.29 40.24 -41.68
CA LYS A 145 -14.96 41.62 -41.24
C LYS A 145 -14.54 41.87 -39.77
N SER A 146 -13.25 42.13 -39.64
CA SER A 146 -12.57 42.87 -38.57
C SER A 146 -13.10 44.32 -38.44
N PRO A 147 -12.98 44.95 -37.26
CA PRO A 147 -11.77 45.74 -36.97
C PRO A 147 -11.23 45.55 -35.54
N VAL A 148 -9.94 45.84 -35.36
CA VAL A 148 -9.16 45.86 -34.10
C VAL A 148 -8.49 47.24 -34.02
N PRO A 149 -8.05 47.82 -32.87
CA PRO A 149 -8.17 47.44 -31.45
C PRO A 149 -8.65 48.58 -30.51
N ALA A 150 -8.91 48.26 -29.24
CA ALA A 150 -8.61 49.15 -28.11
C ALA A 150 -7.97 48.35 -26.95
N PRO A 151 -6.89 48.83 -26.30
CA PRO A 151 -6.16 48.05 -25.30
C PRO A 151 -6.82 48.15 -23.93
N ARG A 152 -7.11 47.02 -23.27
CA ARG A 152 -7.59 47.02 -21.88
C ARG A 152 -6.84 46.01 -21.00
N LYS A 153 -5.89 46.58 -20.25
CA LYS A 153 -5.39 46.24 -18.90
C LYS A 153 -5.30 44.74 -18.56
N THR A 154 -4.05 44.27 -18.57
CA THR A 154 -3.58 43.06 -17.90
C THR A 154 -4.03 43.04 -16.43
N LYS A 155 -4.90 42.10 -16.07
CA LYS A 155 -5.18 41.75 -14.67
C LYS A 155 -4.03 40.86 -14.19
N SER A 156 -3.29 41.35 -13.20
CA SER A 156 -2.17 40.66 -12.55
C SER A 156 -2.57 39.26 -12.05
N PRO A 157 -1.62 38.30 -12.00
CA PRO A 157 -1.88 36.95 -11.49
C PRO A 157 -2.28 36.96 -10.00
N PRO A 158 -3.14 36.02 -9.56
CA PRO A 158 -3.51 35.91 -8.15
C PRO A 158 -2.29 35.52 -7.31
N LYS A 159 -2.10 36.25 -6.20
CA LYS A 159 -1.03 36.02 -5.20
C LYS A 159 -1.08 34.58 -4.66
N PRO A 160 0.07 33.91 -4.45
CA PRO A 160 0.12 32.63 -3.77
C PRO A 160 -0.37 32.78 -2.32
N LYS A 161 -1.24 31.86 -1.88
CA LYS A 161 -1.74 31.81 -0.50
C LYS A 161 -0.57 31.56 0.47
N PRO A 162 -0.51 32.25 1.62
CA PRO A 162 0.57 32.09 2.58
C PRO A 162 0.55 30.71 3.25
N ALA A 163 1.76 30.20 3.50
CA ALA A 163 2.05 28.99 4.23
C ALA A 163 1.31 28.95 5.58
N ARG A 164 0.56 27.88 5.81
CA ARG A 164 -0.09 27.60 7.08
C ARG A 164 0.98 27.32 8.12
N THR A 165 1.18 28.29 9.00
CA THR A 165 2.16 28.29 10.08
C THR A 165 1.83 27.19 11.10
N LEU A 166 2.82 26.37 11.41
CA LEU A 166 2.86 25.50 12.57
C LEU A 166 2.71 26.36 13.83
N LYS A 167 1.58 26.22 14.55
CA LYS A 167 1.46 26.68 15.93
C LYS A 167 1.71 25.48 16.84
N ASN A 168 2.96 25.39 17.30
CA ASN A 168 3.33 24.70 18.52
C ASN A 168 2.54 25.32 19.68
N LYS A 169 1.84 24.48 20.45
CA LYS A 169 1.51 24.76 21.85
C LYS A 169 2.07 23.62 22.68
N ALA A 170 3.29 23.82 23.13
CA ALA A 170 3.86 23.14 24.29
C ALA A 170 3.39 23.83 25.58
N SER A 171 3.44 23.07 26.65
CA SER A 171 3.22 23.43 28.06
C SER A 171 1.77 23.48 28.53
N ALA A 172 1.40 23.05 29.72
CA ALA A 172 1.97 22.20 30.76
C ALA A 172 0.89 22.19 31.84
N LYS A 173 0.52 21.04 32.40
CA LYS A 173 0.07 20.99 33.81
C LYS A 173 0.11 19.56 34.36
N SER A 174 1.11 19.36 35.20
CA SER A 174 1.29 18.27 36.14
C SER A 174 0.19 18.23 37.20
N ALA A 175 -0.30 17.02 37.49
CA ALA A 175 -0.72 16.52 38.81
C ALA A 175 -1.38 15.14 38.60
N LYS A 176 -1.25 14.10 39.42
CA LYS A 176 -0.48 13.78 40.63
C LYS A 176 -0.93 12.35 41.04
N LYS A 177 0.01 11.45 41.34
CA LYS A 177 -0.16 10.19 42.13
C LYS A 177 -1.07 9.10 41.48
N LYS A 178 -0.86 7.80 41.63
CA LYS A 178 -0.11 6.99 42.60
C LYS A 178 0.06 5.59 41.99
N SER A 179 1.28 5.10 41.88
CA SER A 179 1.54 3.66 41.82
C SER A 179 1.39 3.06 43.22
N PRO A 180 1.05 1.77 43.32
CA PRO A 180 1.84 0.94 44.20
C PRO A 180 2.43 -0.26 43.46
N ALA A 181 3.68 -0.53 43.83
CA ALA A 181 4.55 -1.61 43.39
C ALA A 181 4.18 -2.96 44.05
N PRO A 182 4.85 -4.07 43.69
CA PRO A 182 4.39 -5.43 43.92
C PRO A 182 4.78 -5.99 45.29
N ALA A 183 3.90 -6.81 45.89
CA ALA A 183 4.21 -7.56 47.10
C ALA A 183 4.87 -8.91 46.77
N ALA A 184 6.08 -9.10 47.29
CA ALA A 184 6.84 -10.33 47.25
C ALA A 184 6.43 -11.32 48.36
N LYS A 185 6.53 -12.62 48.01
CA LYS A 185 6.94 -13.78 48.83
C LYS A 185 6.53 -13.85 50.31
N LYS A 186 5.77 -14.90 50.66
CA LYS A 186 6.00 -15.68 51.90
C LYS A 186 6.03 -17.18 51.60
N LYS A 187 7.22 -17.76 51.75
CA LYS A 187 7.43 -19.17 52.09
C LYS A 187 6.77 -19.42 53.45
N LYS A 188 5.99 -20.49 53.59
CA LYS A 188 5.87 -21.22 54.85
C LYS A 188 6.02 -22.71 54.58
N LYS A 189 7.05 -23.24 55.22
CA LYS A 189 7.41 -24.63 55.41
C LYS A 189 6.73 -25.04 56.73
N SER A 190 5.92 -26.10 56.75
CA SER A 190 5.49 -26.80 57.98
C SER A 190 4.82 -28.11 57.55
N THR A 191 5.54 -29.23 57.55
CA THR A 191 5.70 -30.22 58.64
C THR A 191 4.59 -31.26 58.69
N ARG A 192 5.02 -32.50 58.41
CA ARG A 192 4.57 -33.79 58.94
C ARG A 192 3.35 -34.44 58.29
#